data_AF-A0A3D1XV21-F1
#
_entry.id   AF-A0A3D1XV21-F1
#
_cell.length_a   1.000
_cell.length_b   1.000
_cell.length_c   1.000
_cell.angle_alpha   90.00
_cell.angle_beta   90.00
_cell.angle_gamma   90.00
#
_symmetry.space_group_name_H-M   'P 1'
#
loop_
_entity.id
_entity.type
_entity.pdbx_description
1 polymer ?
#
loop_
_entity_poly.entity_id
_entity_poly.type
_entity_poly.pdbx_seq_one_letter_code
_entity_poly.pdbx_strand_id
1 'polypeptide(L)'
;MEKSEEEVVRKHRYLTPEVKYQIFLEATMAKAKGNGSISQVLRRWGIHSSDLTRIRAAVEQGAVNVFKERKSRKPRVNIEQYEQLKAEKERLEATVIEQAAELALLKKKDRST
;
A
#
# COMPACT_ATOMS: atom_id res chain seq x y z
N MET A 1 33.82 -9.25 39.23
CA MET A 1 34.32 -8.85 37.91
C MET A 1 34.34 -10.11 37.05
N GLU A 2 33.20 -10.47 36.48
CA GLU A 2 33.10 -11.62 35.58
C GLU A 2 32.84 -11.08 34.18
N LYS A 3 33.78 -11.38 33.28
CA LYS A 3 33.85 -10.85 31.92
C LYS A 3 32.72 -11.44 31.08
N SER A 4 31.85 -10.54 30.62
CA SER A 4 31.15 -10.51 29.32
C SER A 4 31.23 -11.78 28.48
N GLU A 5 30.09 -12.46 28.37
CA GLU A 5 29.78 -13.33 27.23
C GLU A 5 30.00 -12.53 25.95
N GLU A 6 30.96 -12.96 25.15
CA GLU A 6 31.26 -12.37 23.85
C GLU A 6 29.98 -12.31 23.03
N GLU A 7 29.49 -11.10 22.73
CA GLU A 7 28.52 -10.90 21.66
C GLU A 7 29.18 -11.37 20.36
N VAL A 8 29.01 -12.66 20.04
CA VAL A 8 29.38 -13.22 18.75
C VAL A 8 28.50 -12.51 17.74
N VAL A 9 29.01 -11.42 17.17
CA VAL A 9 28.39 -10.68 16.07
C VAL A 9 28.25 -11.67 14.92
N ARG A 10 27.07 -12.30 14.81
CA ARG A 10 26.78 -13.29 13.78
C ARG A 10 27.00 -12.63 12.44
N LYS A 11 27.96 -13.15 11.67
CA LYS A 11 28.23 -12.71 10.31
C LYS A 11 26.92 -12.73 9.53
N HIS A 12 26.51 -11.57 9.03
CA HIS A 12 25.25 -11.42 8.30
C HIS A 12 25.27 -12.37 7.11
N ARG A 13 24.42 -13.40 7.13
CA ARG A 13 24.28 -14.30 5.99
C ARG A 13 23.78 -13.47 4.80
N TYR A 14 24.44 -13.61 3.65
CA TYR A 14 23.91 -13.09 2.40
C TYR A 14 22.66 -13.89 2.05
N LEU A 15 21.48 -13.28 2.21
CA LEU A 15 20.21 -13.90 1.85
C LEU A 15 19.95 -13.66 0.37
N THR A 16 19.91 -14.74 -0.42
CA THR A 16 19.51 -14.67 -1.82
C THR A 16 18.03 -14.25 -1.93
N PRO A 17 17.58 -13.76 -3.09
CA PRO A 17 16.17 -13.42 -3.30
C PRO A 17 15.20 -14.56 -2.96
N GLU A 18 15.54 -15.79 -3.33
CA GLU A 18 14.73 -17.00 -3.09
C GLU A 18 14.61 -17.28 -1.60
N VAL A 19 15.72 -17.13 -0.86
CA VAL A 19 15.73 -17.30 0.60
C VAL A 19 14.87 -16.23 1.27
N LYS A 20 14.93 -14.97 0.83
CA LYS A 20 14.06 -13.90 1.35
C LYS A 20 12.59 -14.21 1.11
N TYR A 21 12.25 -14.75 -0.06
CA TYR A 21 10.88 -15.18 -0.37
C TYR A 21 10.44 -16.36 0.49
N GLN A 22 11.31 -17.35 0.72
CA GLN A 22 11.03 -18.48 1.62
C GLN A 22 10.76 -18.01 3.06
N ILE A 23 11.58 -17.09 3.58
CA ILE A 23 11.38 -16.46 4.90
C ILE A 23 10.00 -15.80 4.97
N PHE A 24 9.60 -15.07 3.92
CA PHE A 24 8.28 -14.44 3.84
C PHE A 24 7.14 -15.46 3.92
N LEU A 25 7.22 -16.57 3.18
CA LEU A 25 6.21 -17.63 3.19
C LEU A 25 6.08 -18.26 4.59
N GLU A 26 7.20 -18.63 5.21
CA GLU A 26 7.21 -19.23 6.54
C GLU A 26 6.67 -18.29 7.62
N ALA A 27 7.07 -17.01 7.58
CA ALA A 27 6.56 -16.02 8.52
C ALA A 27 5.05 -15.77 8.32
N THR A 28 4.56 -15.84 7.08
CA THR A 28 3.12 -15.70 6.77
C THR A 28 2.33 -16.91 7.25
N MET A 29 2.83 -18.13 7.02
CA MET A 29 2.23 -19.35 7.54
C MET A 29 2.24 -19.40 9.07
N ALA A 30 3.32 -18.95 9.70
CA ALA A 30 3.42 -18.85 11.15
C ALA A 30 2.36 -17.87 11.69
N LYS A 31 2.14 -16.73 11.03
CA LYS A 31 1.08 -15.79 11.41
C LYS A 31 -0.32 -16.39 11.24
N ALA A 32 -0.55 -17.18 10.19
CA ALA A 32 -1.86 -17.76 9.88
C ALA A 32 -2.23 -18.93 10.81
N LYS A 33 -1.25 -19.74 11.23
CA LYS A 33 -1.44 -20.79 12.24
C LYS A 33 -1.42 -20.13 13.61
N GLY A 34 -2.51 -20.18 14.37
CA GLY A 34 -2.57 -19.59 15.72
C GLY A 34 -1.47 -20.06 16.70
N ASN A 35 -0.80 -21.17 16.40
CA ASN A 35 0.31 -21.73 17.18
C ASN A 35 1.70 -21.48 16.55
N GLY A 36 1.77 -20.79 15.41
CA GLY A 36 3.02 -20.50 14.72
C GLY A 36 3.71 -19.26 15.30
N SER A 37 4.90 -19.42 15.86
CA SER A 37 5.64 -18.29 16.40
C SER A 37 6.52 -17.65 15.32
N ILE A 38 6.21 -16.40 14.92
CA ILE A 38 7.09 -15.59 14.06
C ILE A 38 8.50 -15.53 14.66
N SER A 39 8.63 -15.46 15.98
CA SER A 39 9.91 -15.44 16.68
C SER A 39 10.75 -16.71 16.44
N GLN A 40 10.13 -17.88 16.24
CA GLN A 40 10.85 -19.10 15.87
C GLN A 40 11.40 -19.02 14.44
N VAL A 41 10.63 -18.43 13.50
CA VAL A 41 11.10 -18.20 12.12
C VAL A 41 12.30 -17.26 12.12
N LEU A 42 12.21 -16.13 12.84
CA LEU A 42 13.31 -15.17 12.98
C LEU A 42 14.58 -15.81 13.54
N ARG A 43 14.46 -16.61 14.61
CA ARG A 43 15.58 -17.32 15.22
C ARG A 43 16.22 -18.35 14.30
N ARG A 44 15.41 -19.11 13.55
CA ARG A 44 15.89 -20.16 12.63
C ARG A 44 16.70 -19.58 11.48
N TRP A 45 16.22 -18.47 10.92
CA TRP A 45 16.89 -17.78 9.82
C TRP A 45 17.99 -16.82 10.30
N GLY A 46 18.04 -16.53 11.60
CA GLY A 46 19.02 -15.63 12.21
C GLY A 46 18.83 -14.18 11.78
N ILE A 47 17.58 -13.73 11.63
CA ILE A 47 17.23 -12.38 11.18
C ILE A 47 16.46 -11.62 12.25
N HIS A 48 16.49 -10.29 12.19
CA HIS A 48 15.70 -9.46 13.08
C HIS A 48 14.30 -9.17 12.51
N SER A 49 13.40 -8.69 13.37
CA SER A 49 12.05 -8.28 12.96
C SER A 49 12.09 -7.18 11.90
N SER A 50 13.06 -6.27 11.96
CA SER A 50 13.28 -5.23 10.96
C SER A 50 13.60 -5.79 9.57
N ASP A 51 14.37 -6.87 9.48
CA ASP A 51 14.67 -7.55 8.22
C ASP A 51 13.42 -8.19 7.64
N LEU A 52 12.61 -8.85 8.49
CA LEU A 52 11.32 -9.41 8.06
C LEU A 52 10.38 -8.30 7.55
N THR A 53 10.37 -7.13 8.19
CA THR A 53 9.58 -5.97 7.73
C THR A 53 10.05 -5.51 6.34
N ARG A 54 11.37 -5.39 6.12
CA ARG A 54 11.93 -5.03 4.80
C ARG A 54 11.59 -6.06 3.73
N ILE A 55 11.69 -7.35 4.05
CA ILE A 55 11.34 -8.45 3.16
C ILE A 55 9.85 -8.36 2.77
N ARG A 56 8.96 -8.15 3.74
CA ARG A 56 7.52 -8.00 3.48
C ARG A 56 7.22 -6.82 2.55
N ALA A 57 7.82 -5.67 2.82
CA ALA A 57 7.65 -4.48 1.97
C ALA A 57 8.14 -4.73 0.54
N ALA A 58 9.29 -5.41 0.38
CA ALA A 58 9.81 -5.74 -0.94
C ALA A 58 8.90 -6.71 -1.71
N VAL A 59 8.36 -7.74 -1.04
CA VAL A 59 7.41 -8.68 -1.64
C VAL A 59 6.11 -7.99 -2.06
N GLU A 60 5.55 -7.15 -1.18
CA GLU A 60 4.34 -6.39 -1.47
C GLU A 60 4.53 -5.44 -2.66
N GLN A 61 5.61 -4.65 -2.64
CA GLN A 61 5.91 -3.72 -3.72
C GLN A 61 6.12 -4.43 -5.06
N GLY A 62 6.87 -5.54 -5.05
CA GLY A 62 7.10 -6.36 -6.24
C GLY A 62 5.79 -6.93 -6.80
N ALA A 63 4.96 -7.52 -5.94
CA ALA A 63 3.67 -8.09 -6.34
C ALA A 63 2.73 -7.02 -6.91
N VAL A 64 2.58 -5.87 -6.23
CA VAL A 64 1.74 -4.76 -6.67
C VAL A 64 2.20 -4.22 -8.02
N ASN A 65 3.50 -4.09 -8.26
CA ASN A 65 4.04 -3.64 -9.54
C ASN A 65 3.68 -4.61 -10.66
N VAL A 66 3.87 -5.91 -10.45
CA VAL A 66 3.51 -6.94 -11.44
C VAL A 66 2.00 -6.94 -11.72
N PHE A 67 1.16 -6.76 -10.71
CA PHE A 67 -0.30 -6.70 -10.87
C PHE A 67 -0.77 -5.43 -11.60
N LYS A 68 -0.07 -4.31 -11.44
CA LYS A 68 -0.33 -3.07 -12.20
C LYS A 68 -0.04 -3.23 -13.70
N GLU A 69 1.03 -3.94 -14.03
CA GLU A 69 1.39 -4.25 -15.42
C GLU A 69 0.40 -5.24 -16.04
N ARG A 70 0.10 -6.31 -15.32
CA ARG A 70 -0.86 -7.35 -15.73
C ARG A 70 -2.29 -6.94 -15.41
N LYS A 71 -2.77 -5.91 -16.10
CA LYS A 71 -4.14 -5.41 -15.93
C LYS A 71 -5.14 -6.51 -16.28
N SER A 72 -5.98 -6.87 -15.31
CA SER A 72 -7.22 -7.60 -15.59
C SER A 72 -8.05 -6.83 -16.61
N ARG A 73 -8.86 -7.53 -17.40
CA ARG A 73 -9.83 -6.87 -18.28
C ARG A 73 -10.67 -5.92 -17.43
N LYS A 74 -10.75 -4.66 -17.83
CA LYS A 74 -11.64 -3.70 -17.19
C LYS A 74 -13.06 -4.28 -17.25
N PRO A 75 -13.85 -4.19 -16.17
CA PRO A 75 -15.26 -4.56 -16.24
C PRO A 75 -15.89 -3.78 -17.39
N ARG A 76 -16.76 -4.45 -18.16
CA ARG A 76 -17.48 -3.79 -19.25
C ARG A 76 -18.37 -2.73 -18.61
N VAL A 77 -18.01 -1.46 -18.80
CA VAL A 77 -18.86 -0.35 -18.39
C VAL A 77 -20.02 -0.29 -19.37
N ASN A 78 -21.24 -0.18 -18.87
CA ASN A 78 -22.38 0.11 -19.72
C ASN A 78 -22.18 1.52 -20.31
N ILE A 79 -21.98 1.61 -21.62
CA ILE A 79 -21.67 2.86 -22.32
C ILE A 79 -22.78 3.89 -22.10
N GLU A 80 -24.04 3.45 -22.07
CA GLU A 80 -25.18 4.33 -21.85
C GLU A 80 -25.16 4.94 -20.46
N GLN A 81 -24.89 4.14 -19.43
CA GLN A 81 -24.75 4.64 -18.05
C GLN A 81 -23.56 5.61 -17.93
N TYR A 82 -22.46 5.34 -18.65
CA TYR A 82 -21.31 6.23 -18.66
C TYR A 82 -21.63 7.60 -19.27
N GLU A 83 -22.29 7.62 -20.44
CA GLU A 83 -22.68 8.87 -21.10
C GLU A 83 -23.70 9.65 -20.28
N GLN A 84 -24.67 8.98 -19.65
CA GLN A 84 -25.62 9.62 -18.73
C GLN A 84 -24.90 10.27 -17.55
N LEU A 85 -23.97 9.55 -16.91
CA LEU A 85 -23.21 10.08 -15.76
C LEU A 85 -22.31 11.25 -16.17
N LYS A 86 -21.77 11.20 -17.38
CA LYS A 86 -20.94 12.28 -17.94
C LYS A 86 -21.77 13.53 -18.22
N ALA A 87 -22.92 13.39 -18.86
CA ALA A 87 -23.84 14.51 -19.11
C ALA A 87 -24.34 15.14 -17.80
N GLU A 88 -24.67 14.32 -16.80
CA GLU A 88 -25.07 14.79 -15.47
C GLU A 88 -23.94 15.58 -14.80
N LYS A 89 -22.71 15.08 -14.89
CA LYS A 89 -21.52 15.75 -14.35
C LYS A 89 -21.32 17.11 -15.02
N GLU A 90 -21.37 17.18 -16.35
CA GLU A 90 -21.22 18.44 -17.11
C GLU A 90 -22.30 19.47 -16.74
N ARG A 91 -23.56 19.01 -16.58
CA ARG A 91 -24.67 19.86 -16.12
C ARG A 91 -24.39 20.43 -14.73
N LEU A 92 -23.97 19.59 -13.79
CA LEU A 92 -23.66 20.01 -12.42
C LEU A 92 -22.47 20.96 -12.36
N GLU A 93 -21.42 20.72 -13.14
CA GLU A 93 -20.27 21.63 -13.25
C GLU A 93 -20.71 23.02 -13.75
N ALA A 94 -21.58 23.09 -14.76
CA ALA A 94 -22.12 24.36 -15.25
C ALA A 94 -22.93 25.10 -14.15
N THR A 95 -23.81 24.40 -13.44
CA THR A 95 -24.59 24.99 -12.33
C THR A 95 -23.68 25.53 -11.22
N VAL A 96 -22.62 24.81 -10.85
CA VAL A 96 -21.67 25.26 -9.84
C VAL A 96 -20.95 26.54 -10.28
N ILE A 97 -20.58 26.64 -11.56
CA ILE A 97 -19.94 27.85 -12.11
C ILE A 97 -20.89 29.04 -12.06
N GLU A 98 -22.14 28.86 -12.47
CA GLU A 98 -23.17 29.90 -12.44
C GLU A 98 -23.40 30.42 -11.02
N GLN A 99 -23.62 29.51 -10.06
CA GLN A 99 -23.77 29.87 -8.65
C GLN A 99 -22.55 30.60 -8.08
N ALA A 100 -21.34 30.18 -8.46
CA ALA A 100 -20.11 30.84 -8.03
C ALA A 100 -20.02 32.28 -8.58
N ALA A 101 -20.45 32.51 -9.82
CA ALA A 101 -20.49 33.83 -10.43
C ALA A 101 -21.51 34.74 -9.72
N GLU A 102 -22.72 34.25 -9.44
CA GLU A 102 -23.74 34.98 -8.70
C GLU A 102 -23.27 35.36 -7.29
N LEU A 103 -22.68 34.41 -6.56
CA LEU A 103 -22.10 34.65 -5.23
C LEU A 103 -20.97 35.70 -5.25
N ALA A 104 -20.16 35.72 -6.31
CA ALA A 104 -19.12 36.72 -6.47
C ALA A 104 -19.69 38.13 -6.66
N LEU A 105 -20.78 38.26 -7.43
CA LEU A 105 -21.49 39.53 -7.63
C LEU A 105 -22.14 40.03 -6.34
N LEU A 106 -22.83 39.14 -5.60
CA LEU A 106 -23.43 39.46 -4.30
C LEU A 106 -22.37 39.95 -3.30
N LYS A 107 -21.28 39.20 -3.14
CA LYS A 107 -20.16 39.59 -2.25
C LYS A 107 -19.46 40.88 -2.66
N LYS A 108 -19.52 41.28 -3.94
CA LYS A 108 -19.00 42.57 -4.40
C LYS A 108 -19.95 43.70 -4.02
N LYS A 109 -21.26 43.49 -4.18
CA LYS A 109 -22.29 44.46 -3.79
C LYS A 109 -22.28 44.72 -2.29
N ASP A 110 -22.23 43.67 -1.47
CA ASP A 110 -22.21 43.77 0.00
C ASP A 110 -20.97 44.48 0.54
N ARG A 111 -19.85 44.46 -0.19
CA ARG A 111 -18.62 45.19 0.18
C ARG A 111 -18.62 46.67 -0.20
N SER A 112 -19.58 47.11 -1.00
CA SER A 112 -19.66 48.47 -1.52
C SER A 112 -20.68 49.35 -0.78
N THR A 113 -21.39 48.77 0.20
CA THR A 113 -22.32 49.41 1.14
C THR A 113 -21.73 49.40 2.53
#